data_AF-A0AAU4JYL1-F1
#
_entry.id   AF-A0AAU4JYL1-F1
#
_cell.length_a   1.000
_cell.length_b   1.000
_cell.length_c   1.000
_cell.angle_alpha   90.00
_cell.angle_beta   90.00
_cell.angle_gamma   90.00
#
_symmetry.space_group_name_H-M   'P 1'
#
loop_
_entity.id
_entity.type
_entity.pdbx_description
1 polymer ?
#
loop_
_entity_poly.entity_id
_entity_poly.type
_entity_poly.pdbx_seq_one_letter_code
_entity_poly.pdbx_strand_id
1 'polypeptide(L)'
;MSTPQDPEPIPSLAELDAMDMAEIAAGRTSADKDLRTDDIGPPPRALQHAFVLWVGGAVAALISAAYGLINLGTISDALRGRLEEGIATDPRESAPATQVDSLSSTYPVIMLIAIVVLLAIQYPLLTAIARHHSRNCRSFYVTAVVLMLLCIPVGIDLLFDYPEVSPVMTVVAWVQFALLLLSALFTLRRSVNQWLPEPMRLRPGQMRSRRG
;
A
#
# COMPACT_ATOMS: atom_id res chain seq x y z
N MET A 1 46.31 22.31 -52.39
CA MET A 1 46.70 22.89 -51.09
C MET A 1 45.41 23.01 -50.29
N SER A 2 45.14 22.04 -49.43
CA SER A 2 43.90 21.93 -48.65
C SER A 2 44.02 22.85 -47.44
N THR A 3 43.17 23.87 -47.34
CA THR A 3 43.08 24.72 -46.15
C THR A 3 42.56 23.90 -44.97
N PRO A 4 43.16 24.01 -43.77
CA PRO A 4 42.68 23.30 -42.61
C PRO A 4 41.28 23.82 -42.25
N GLN A 5 40.30 22.93 -42.09
CA GLN A 5 38.99 23.31 -41.55
C GLN A 5 39.19 23.75 -40.10
N ASP A 6 38.80 24.97 -39.80
CA ASP A 6 38.73 25.46 -38.42
C ASP A 6 37.84 24.52 -37.59
N PRO A 7 38.23 24.18 -36.34
CA PRO A 7 37.43 23.34 -35.47
C PRO A 7 36.12 24.06 -35.16
N GLU A 8 34.98 23.35 -35.30
CA GLU A 8 33.66 23.90 -34.96
C GLU A 8 33.69 24.47 -33.52
N PRO A 9 33.20 25.71 -33.32
CA PRO A 9 33.15 26.31 -31.99
C PRO A 9 32.29 25.47 -31.06
N ILE A 10 32.88 25.01 -29.95
CA ILE A 10 32.13 24.30 -28.92
C ILE A 10 31.19 25.33 -28.27
N PRO A 11 29.86 25.11 -28.30
CA PRO A 11 28.90 26.05 -27.76
C PRO A 11 29.14 26.31 -26.28
N SER A 12 28.96 27.56 -25.89
CA SER A 12 29.08 27.99 -24.50
C SER A 12 27.97 27.36 -23.64
N LEU A 13 28.18 27.28 -22.32
CA LEU A 13 27.18 26.72 -21.40
C LEU A 13 25.82 27.41 -21.49
N ALA A 14 25.81 28.72 -21.77
CA ALA A 14 24.58 29.49 -21.93
C ALA A 14 23.83 29.13 -23.23
N GLU A 15 24.56 28.84 -24.31
CA GLU A 15 23.96 28.37 -25.56
C GLU A 15 23.44 26.94 -25.42
N LEU A 16 24.15 26.09 -24.68
CA LEU A 16 23.69 24.74 -24.37
C LEU A 16 22.40 24.74 -23.53
N ASP A 17 22.34 25.61 -22.51
CA ASP A 17 21.16 25.77 -21.66
C ASP A 17 19.98 26.36 -22.44
N ALA A 18 20.23 27.31 -23.34
CA ALA A 18 19.22 27.85 -24.24
C ALA A 18 18.69 26.81 -25.22
N MET A 19 19.55 25.92 -25.73
CA MET A 19 19.16 24.80 -26.58
C MET A 19 18.34 23.76 -25.82
N ASP A 20 18.72 23.43 -24.59
CA ASP A 20 17.99 22.47 -23.74
C ASP A 20 16.62 23.04 -23.33
N MET A 21 16.57 24.33 -22.97
CA MET A 21 15.32 25.04 -22.69
C MET A 21 14.44 25.19 -23.94
N ALA A 22 15.04 25.39 -25.12
CA ALA A 22 14.32 25.41 -26.39
C ALA A 22 13.80 24.02 -26.76
N GLU A 23 14.52 22.95 -26.44
CA GLU A 23 14.07 21.57 -26.69
C GLU A 23 12.92 21.17 -25.74
N ILE A 24 12.98 21.61 -24.47
CA ILE A 24 11.88 21.51 -23.50
C ILE A 24 10.67 22.33 -23.96
N ALA A 25 10.88 23.57 -24.41
CA ALA A 25 9.82 24.47 -24.87
C ALA A 25 9.20 24.05 -26.22
N ALA A 26 10.00 23.44 -27.10
CA ALA A 26 9.55 22.85 -28.36
C ALA A 26 8.76 21.54 -28.15
N GLY A 27 8.57 21.10 -26.90
CA GLY A 27 7.73 19.96 -26.55
C GLY A 27 8.30 18.62 -27.01
N ARG A 28 9.57 18.57 -27.45
CA ARG A 28 10.32 17.35 -27.67
C ARG A 28 10.65 16.75 -26.32
N THR A 29 9.61 16.17 -25.74
CA THR A 29 9.78 15.31 -24.61
C THR A 29 10.52 14.08 -25.11
N SER A 30 11.59 13.72 -24.42
CA SER A 30 12.43 12.56 -24.69
C SER A 30 11.61 11.37 -25.19
N ALA A 31 12.21 10.56 -26.07
CA ALA A 31 11.64 9.32 -26.62
C ALA A 31 11.12 8.30 -25.55
N ASP A 32 11.30 8.60 -24.27
CA ASP A 32 10.73 7.90 -23.11
C ASP A 32 9.28 8.30 -22.76
N LYS A 33 8.75 9.44 -23.23
CA LYS A 33 7.37 9.85 -22.92
C LYS A 33 6.32 9.08 -23.74
N ASP A 34 6.74 8.49 -24.86
CA ASP A 34 5.88 7.79 -25.81
C ASP A 34 6.05 6.27 -25.78
N LEU A 35 6.17 5.66 -24.59
CA LEU A 35 5.62 4.32 -24.42
C LEU A 35 4.09 4.46 -24.50
N ARG A 36 3.58 4.48 -25.74
CA ARG A 36 2.18 4.64 -26.13
C ARG A 36 1.25 3.97 -25.14
N THR A 37 0.49 4.81 -24.43
CA THR A 37 -0.59 4.38 -23.54
C THR A 37 -1.75 3.73 -24.31
N ASP A 38 -1.77 3.90 -25.64
CA ASP A 38 -2.83 3.43 -26.55
C ASP A 38 -2.80 1.93 -26.86
N ASP A 39 -1.68 1.24 -26.61
CA ASP A 39 -1.53 -0.22 -26.83
C ASP A 39 -1.54 -1.04 -25.52
N ILE A 40 -1.98 -0.43 -24.41
CA ILE A 40 -2.14 -1.16 -23.15
C ILE A 40 -3.39 -2.04 -23.29
N GLY A 41 -3.18 -3.30 -23.67
CA GLY A 41 -4.22 -4.32 -23.70
C GLY A 41 -5.01 -4.40 -22.38
N PRO A 42 -6.22 -4.99 -22.40
CA PRO A 42 -7.12 -4.99 -21.25
C PRO A 42 -6.44 -5.56 -19.99
N PRO A 43 -6.82 -5.07 -18.79
CA PRO A 43 -6.22 -5.52 -17.55
C PRO A 43 -6.35 -7.06 -17.40
N PRO A 44 -5.30 -7.76 -16.96
CA PRO A 44 -5.33 -9.21 -16.82
C PRO A 44 -6.45 -9.66 -15.87
N ARG A 45 -7.06 -10.83 -16.15
CA ARG A 45 -8.08 -11.44 -15.26
C ARG A 45 -7.63 -11.58 -13.80
N ALA A 46 -6.33 -11.79 -13.58
CA ALA A 46 -5.76 -11.82 -12.24
C ALA A 46 -6.03 -10.53 -11.44
N LEU A 47 -6.03 -9.36 -12.08
CA LEU A 47 -6.35 -8.08 -11.43
C LEU A 47 -7.84 -7.98 -11.10
N GLN A 48 -8.72 -8.51 -11.95
CA GLN A 48 -10.15 -8.62 -11.67
C GLN A 48 -10.40 -9.55 -10.46
N HIS A 49 -9.72 -10.69 -10.40
CA HIS A 49 -9.81 -11.60 -9.25
C HIS A 49 -9.28 -10.93 -7.98
N ALA A 50 -8.18 -10.19 -8.06
CA ALA A 50 -7.65 -9.42 -6.94
C ALA A 50 -8.68 -8.40 -6.41
N PHE A 51 -9.41 -7.73 -7.32
CA PHE A 51 -10.49 -6.81 -6.96
C PHE A 51 -11.64 -7.53 -6.26
N VAL A 52 -12.14 -8.65 -6.80
CA VAL A 52 -13.24 -9.41 -6.19
C VAL A 52 -12.84 -9.94 -4.80
N LEU A 53 -11.63 -10.46 -4.65
CA LEU A 53 -11.10 -10.92 -3.37
C LEU A 53 -10.94 -9.76 -2.37
N TRP A 54 -10.49 -8.60 -2.84
CA TRP A 54 -10.41 -7.40 -2.02
C TRP A 54 -11.80 -6.95 -1.55
N VAL A 55 -12.81 -6.94 -2.43
CA VAL A 55 -14.21 -6.62 -2.06
C VAL A 55 -14.72 -7.56 -0.99
N GLY A 56 -14.50 -8.88 -1.15
CA GLY A 56 -14.87 -9.86 -0.13
C GLY A 56 -14.18 -9.58 1.22
N GLY A 57 -12.88 -9.30 1.20
CA GLY A 57 -12.12 -8.91 2.39
C GLY A 57 -12.62 -7.60 3.01
N ALA A 58 -12.97 -6.61 2.19
CA ALA A 58 -13.50 -5.33 2.64
C ALA A 58 -14.89 -5.48 3.30
N VAL A 59 -15.77 -6.30 2.74
CA VAL A 59 -17.07 -6.61 3.36
C VAL A 59 -16.88 -7.29 4.71
N ALA A 60 -16.00 -8.28 4.80
CA ALA A 60 -15.68 -8.94 6.07
C ALA A 60 -15.11 -7.95 7.10
N ALA A 61 -14.19 -7.07 6.67
CA ALA A 61 -13.62 -6.03 7.51
C ALA A 61 -14.67 -5.03 8.02
N LEU A 62 -15.61 -4.63 7.17
CA LEU A 62 -16.71 -3.74 7.54
C LEU A 62 -17.69 -4.40 8.52
N ILE A 63 -17.96 -5.70 8.36
CA ILE A 63 -18.75 -6.48 9.33
C ILE A 63 -18.05 -6.49 10.69
N SER A 64 -16.76 -6.80 10.72
CA SER A 64 -15.95 -6.79 11.95
C SER A 64 -15.92 -5.40 12.60
N ALA A 65 -15.74 -4.34 11.80
CA ALA A 65 -15.73 -2.97 12.30
C ALA A 65 -17.09 -2.53 12.86
N ALA A 66 -18.19 -2.83 12.16
CA ALA A 66 -19.53 -2.54 12.63
C ALA A 66 -19.85 -3.31 13.91
N TYR A 67 -19.50 -4.60 13.97
CA TYR A 67 -19.66 -5.41 15.17
C TYR A 67 -18.85 -4.85 16.35
N GLY A 68 -17.58 -4.49 16.12
CA GLY A 68 -16.72 -3.90 17.14
C GLY A 68 -17.22 -2.54 17.63
N LEU A 69 -17.81 -1.72 16.76
CA LEU A 69 -18.44 -0.45 17.15
C LEU A 69 -19.70 -0.67 18.00
N ILE A 70 -20.55 -1.64 17.64
CA ILE A 70 -21.77 -1.97 18.40
C ILE A 70 -21.43 -2.50 19.79
N ASN A 71 -20.37 -3.31 19.90
CA ASN A 71 -19.95 -3.96 21.14
C ASN A 71 -18.75 -3.24 21.81
N LEU A 72 -18.51 -1.98 21.47
CA LEU A 72 -17.33 -1.24 21.91
C LEU A 72 -17.19 -1.21 23.43
N GLY A 73 -18.29 -0.95 24.15
CA GLY A 73 -18.30 -0.92 25.61
C GLY A 73 -17.87 -2.26 26.22
N THR A 74 -18.47 -3.36 25.75
CA THR A 74 -18.12 -4.72 26.19
C THR A 74 -16.65 -5.05 25.92
N ILE A 75 -16.14 -4.68 24.76
CA ILE A 75 -14.73 -4.89 24.39
C ILE A 75 -13.80 -4.06 25.28
N SER A 76 -14.12 -2.79 25.51
CA SER A 76 -13.32 -1.91 26.37
C SER A 76 -13.29 -2.40 27.82
N ASP A 77 -14.41 -2.88 28.35
CA ASP A 77 -14.49 -3.43 29.70
C ASP A 77 -13.69 -4.75 29.82
N ALA A 78 -13.79 -5.63 28.82
CA ALA A 78 -13.02 -6.88 28.79
C ALA A 78 -11.51 -6.61 28.65
N LEU A 79 -11.12 -5.64 27.82
CA LEU A 79 -9.74 -5.20 27.67
C LEU A 79 -9.21 -4.56 28.97
N ARG A 80 -10.03 -3.75 29.66
CA ARG A 80 -9.69 -3.21 30.98
C ARG A 80 -9.37 -4.34 31.97
N GLY A 81 -10.24 -5.36 32.05
CA GLY A 81 -10.02 -6.52 32.92
C GLY A 81 -8.69 -7.23 32.62
N ARG A 82 -8.39 -7.50 31.34
CA ARG A 82 -7.09 -8.08 30.93
C ARG A 82 -5.90 -7.21 31.32
N LEU A 83 -5.99 -5.89 31.17
CA LEU A 83 -4.91 -4.96 31.52
C LEU A 83 -4.68 -4.87 33.05
N GLU A 84 -5.76 -4.89 33.84
CA GLU A 84 -5.68 -4.92 35.31
C GLU A 84 -5.04 -6.22 35.81
N GLU A 85 -5.41 -7.37 35.22
CA GLU A 85 -4.79 -8.67 35.52
C GLU A 85 -3.30 -8.69 35.14
N GLY A 86 -2.93 -8.09 34.00
CA GLY A 86 -1.53 -7.92 33.59
C GLY A 86 -0.70 -7.13 34.61
N ILE A 87 -1.23 -6.03 35.14
CA ILE A 87 -0.57 -5.23 36.19
C ILE A 87 -0.39 -6.04 37.47
N ALA A 88 -1.39 -6.83 37.86
CA ALA A 88 -1.32 -7.66 39.04
C ALA A 88 -0.26 -8.77 38.93
N THR A 89 -0.06 -9.29 37.72
CA THR A 89 0.84 -10.42 37.45
C THR A 89 2.28 -9.99 37.22
N ASP A 90 2.51 -8.89 36.48
CA ASP A 90 3.84 -8.32 36.27
C ASP A 90 3.84 -6.78 36.32
N PRO A 91 4.01 -6.19 37.52
CA PRO A 91 4.01 -4.75 37.71
C PRO A 91 5.17 -4.01 37.04
N ARG A 92 6.24 -4.71 36.60
CA ARG A 92 7.45 -4.07 36.04
C ARG A 92 7.35 -3.83 34.53
N GLU A 93 6.64 -4.68 33.81
CA GLU A 93 6.41 -4.53 32.36
C GLU A 93 5.08 -3.85 32.03
N SER A 94 4.20 -3.66 33.02
CA SER A 94 2.86 -3.14 32.81
C SER A 94 2.79 -1.60 32.85
N ALA A 95 1.84 -1.04 32.10
CA ALA A 95 1.54 0.38 32.14
C ALA A 95 1.07 0.80 33.55
N PRO A 96 1.33 2.06 33.98
CA PRO A 96 0.85 2.54 35.28
C PRO A 96 -0.67 2.37 35.40
N ALA A 97 -1.15 1.95 36.58
CA ALA A 97 -2.58 1.71 36.82
C ALA A 97 -3.47 2.92 36.47
N THR A 98 -2.93 4.14 36.54
CA THR A 98 -3.61 5.38 36.14
C THR A 98 -3.89 5.51 34.64
N GLN A 99 -3.24 4.70 33.79
CA GLN A 99 -3.40 4.73 32.33
C GLN A 99 -4.33 3.65 31.79
N VAL A 100 -4.71 2.65 32.61
CA VAL A 100 -5.53 1.51 32.18
C VAL A 100 -6.84 1.96 31.53
N ASP A 101 -7.56 2.87 32.19
CA ASP A 101 -8.85 3.38 31.72
C ASP A 101 -8.73 4.17 30.41
N SER A 102 -7.61 4.86 30.21
CA SER A 102 -7.34 5.56 28.97
C SER A 102 -7.02 4.59 27.84
N LEU A 103 -6.23 3.55 28.11
CA LEU A 103 -5.79 2.59 27.09
C LEU A 103 -6.96 1.68 26.66
N SER A 104 -7.75 1.17 27.60
CA SER A 104 -8.88 0.28 27.33
C SER A 104 -10.02 0.95 26.55
N SER A 105 -10.21 2.26 26.74
CA SER A 105 -11.19 3.05 25.98
C SER A 105 -10.66 3.51 24.61
N THR A 106 -9.36 3.81 24.51
CA THR A 106 -8.79 4.42 23.30
C THR A 106 -8.36 3.41 22.25
N TYR A 107 -7.70 2.31 22.64
CA TYR A 107 -7.15 1.33 21.69
C TYR A 107 -8.20 0.69 20.78
N PRO A 108 -9.36 0.22 21.30
CA PRO A 108 -10.38 -0.37 20.45
C PRO A 108 -10.88 0.61 19.38
N VAL A 109 -11.09 1.88 19.75
CA VAL A 109 -11.52 2.93 18.82
C VAL A 109 -10.48 3.18 17.74
N ILE A 110 -9.20 3.33 18.11
CA ILE A 110 -8.11 3.55 17.13
C ILE A 110 -8.03 2.37 16.16
N MET A 111 -8.14 1.13 16.63
CA MET A 111 -8.08 -0.06 15.76
C MET A 111 -9.25 -0.11 14.77
N LEU A 112 -10.46 0.22 15.21
CA LEU A 112 -11.64 0.28 14.34
C LEU A 112 -11.48 1.37 13.26
N ILE A 113 -10.96 2.54 13.63
CA ILE A 113 -10.64 3.61 12.68
C ILE A 113 -9.56 3.15 11.70
N ALA A 114 -8.48 2.52 12.20
CA ALA A 114 -7.37 2.05 11.38
C ALA A 114 -7.84 1.04 10.32
N ILE A 115 -8.75 0.12 10.68
CA ILE A 115 -9.37 -0.83 9.74
C ILE A 115 -10.03 -0.09 8.57
N VAL A 116 -10.88 0.89 8.86
CA VAL A 116 -11.63 1.64 7.84
C VAL A 116 -10.69 2.50 6.99
N VAL A 117 -9.72 3.18 7.61
CA VAL A 117 -8.74 4.02 6.90
C VAL A 117 -7.86 3.19 5.97
N LEU A 118 -7.37 2.04 6.44
CA LEU A 118 -6.54 1.15 5.60
C LEU A 118 -7.32 0.60 4.41
N LEU A 119 -8.59 0.21 4.59
CA LEU A 119 -9.47 -0.16 3.48
C LEU A 119 -9.66 0.99 2.49
N ALA A 120 -9.92 2.20 2.99
CA ALA A 120 -10.13 3.39 2.18
C ALA A 120 -8.88 3.77 1.36
N ILE A 121 -7.68 3.46 1.85
CA ILE A 121 -6.41 3.65 1.12
C ILE A 121 -6.19 2.53 0.09
N GLN A 122 -6.54 1.29 0.40
CA GLN A 122 -6.35 0.15 -0.50
C GLN A 122 -7.20 0.25 -1.79
N TYR A 123 -8.45 0.72 -1.67
CA TYR A 123 -9.36 0.88 -2.81
C TYR A 123 -8.81 1.74 -3.96
N PRO A 124 -8.39 3.01 -3.73
CA PRO A 124 -7.85 3.86 -4.78
C PRO A 124 -6.53 3.32 -5.31
N LEU A 125 -5.70 2.68 -4.48
CA LEU A 125 -4.46 2.05 -4.93
C LEU A 125 -4.73 0.91 -5.91
N LEU A 126 -5.68 0.01 -5.60
CA LEU A 126 -6.05 -1.09 -6.48
C LEU A 126 -6.66 -0.60 -7.80
N THR A 127 -7.51 0.43 -7.72
CA THR A 127 -8.10 1.09 -8.89
C THR A 127 -7.04 1.80 -9.73
N ALA A 128 -6.05 2.43 -9.08
CA ALA A 128 -4.95 3.12 -9.75
C ALA A 128 -4.02 2.16 -10.49
N ILE A 129 -3.82 0.92 -9.99
CA ILE A 129 -3.09 -0.12 -10.74
C ILE A 129 -3.77 -0.39 -12.07
N ALA A 130 -5.11 -0.52 -12.07
CA ALA A 130 -5.89 -0.81 -13.27
C ALA A 130 -5.95 0.38 -14.25
N ARG A 131 -6.09 1.61 -13.73
CA ARG A 131 -6.28 2.82 -14.55
C ARG A 131 -5.00 3.46 -15.03
N HIS A 132 -3.99 3.55 -14.17
CA HIS A 132 -2.73 4.26 -14.45
C HIS A 132 -1.58 3.32 -14.79
N HIS A 133 -1.84 2.00 -14.84
CA HIS A 133 -0.85 1.01 -15.24
C HIS A 133 0.47 1.14 -14.44
N SER A 134 0.36 1.44 -13.14
CA SER A 134 1.51 1.85 -12.31
C SER A 134 2.01 0.72 -11.42
N ARG A 135 3.29 0.39 -11.57
CA ARG A 135 3.99 -0.59 -10.72
C ARG A 135 4.18 -0.08 -9.29
N ASN A 136 4.33 1.23 -9.11
CA ASN A 136 4.45 1.86 -7.79
C ASN A 136 3.13 1.74 -7.02
N CYS A 137 1.98 2.00 -7.66
CA CYS A 137 0.67 1.80 -7.04
C CYS A 137 0.47 0.36 -6.57
N ARG A 138 0.98 -0.63 -7.31
CA ARG A 138 0.95 -2.03 -6.88
C ARG A 138 1.81 -2.26 -5.65
N SER A 139 3.05 -1.75 -5.62
CA SER A 139 3.90 -1.89 -4.44
C SER A 139 3.25 -1.27 -3.20
N PHE A 140 2.70 -0.06 -3.32
CA PHE A 140 1.96 0.58 -2.23
C PHE A 140 0.71 -0.19 -1.81
N TYR A 141 -0.04 -0.75 -2.76
CA TYR A 141 -1.18 -1.60 -2.46
C TYR A 141 -0.76 -2.83 -1.65
N VAL A 142 0.27 -3.55 -2.09
CA VAL A 142 0.78 -4.73 -1.37
C VAL A 142 1.28 -4.35 0.02
N THR A 143 1.99 -3.23 0.17
CA THR A 143 2.41 -2.73 1.49
C THR A 143 1.22 -2.41 2.39
N ALA A 144 0.19 -1.74 1.88
CA ALA A 144 -1.02 -1.44 2.65
C ALA A 144 -1.78 -2.71 3.06
N VAL A 145 -1.84 -3.72 2.18
CA VAL A 145 -2.41 -5.03 2.50
C VAL A 145 -1.58 -5.74 3.56
N VAL A 146 -0.25 -5.75 3.45
CA VAL A 146 0.63 -6.38 4.47
C VAL A 146 0.45 -5.71 5.83
N LEU A 147 0.38 -4.38 5.88
CA LEU A 147 0.09 -3.64 7.10
C LEU A 147 -1.27 -4.06 7.69
N MET A 148 -2.30 -4.17 6.86
CA MET A 148 -3.61 -4.66 7.29
C MET A 148 -3.56 -6.11 7.80
N LEU A 149 -2.80 -6.99 7.15
CA LEU A 149 -2.62 -8.37 7.57
C LEU A 149 -1.91 -8.48 8.93
N LEU A 150 -1.01 -7.56 9.26
CA LEU A 150 -0.40 -7.47 10.60
C LEU A 150 -1.40 -6.99 11.66
N CYS A 151 -2.31 -6.09 11.30
CA CYS A 151 -3.34 -5.60 12.20
C CYS A 151 -4.43 -6.63 12.51
N ILE A 152 -4.71 -7.59 11.62
CA ILE A 152 -5.82 -8.55 11.82
C ILE A 152 -5.61 -9.46 13.04
N PRO A 153 -4.48 -10.17 13.21
CA PRO A 153 -4.26 -11.00 14.40
C PRO A 153 -4.32 -10.20 15.71
N VAL A 154 -3.73 -9.00 15.69
CA VAL A 154 -3.77 -8.06 16.81
C VAL A 154 -5.22 -7.67 17.12
N GLY A 155 -6.01 -7.34 16.10
CA GLY A 155 -7.43 -7.03 16.27
C GLY A 155 -8.27 -8.21 16.75
N ILE A 156 -7.97 -9.44 16.32
CA ILE A 156 -8.64 -10.65 16.83
C ILE A 156 -8.38 -10.78 18.34
N ASP A 157 -7.13 -10.71 18.75
CA ASP A 157 -6.72 -10.87 20.15
C ASP A 157 -7.30 -9.77 21.05
N LEU A 158 -7.25 -8.52 20.60
CA LEU A 158 -7.68 -7.34 21.37
C LEU A 158 -9.17 -7.05 21.32
N LEU A 159 -9.91 -7.52 20.31
CA LEU A 159 -11.32 -7.16 20.12
C LEU A 159 -12.28 -8.35 20.20
N PHE A 160 -11.84 -9.55 19.81
CA PHE A 160 -12.75 -10.67 19.56
C PHE A 160 -12.43 -11.94 20.34
N ASP A 161 -11.23 -12.07 20.91
CA ASP A 161 -10.83 -13.21 21.75
C ASP A 161 -11.31 -13.07 23.20
N TYR A 162 -12.62 -12.87 23.35
CA TYR A 162 -13.29 -12.76 24.64
C TYR A 162 -14.49 -13.71 24.70
N PRO A 163 -14.76 -14.33 25.86
CA PRO A 163 -15.89 -15.25 26.01
C PRO A 163 -17.26 -14.56 25.82
N GLU A 164 -17.33 -13.25 26.04
CA GLU A 164 -18.53 -12.43 25.82
C GLU A 164 -18.77 -12.13 24.32
N VAL A 165 -17.77 -12.33 23.47
CA VAL A 165 -17.82 -12.03 22.04
C VAL A 165 -18.07 -13.29 21.23
N SER A 166 -18.88 -13.19 20.18
CA SER A 166 -19.18 -14.35 19.33
C SER A 166 -17.91 -14.87 18.62
N PRO A 167 -17.59 -16.18 18.71
CA PRO A 167 -16.43 -16.77 18.05
C PRO A 167 -16.52 -16.70 16.52
N VAL A 168 -17.71 -16.43 15.99
CA VAL A 168 -17.93 -16.20 14.55
C VAL A 168 -17.11 -15.01 14.05
N MET A 169 -16.88 -13.98 14.87
CA MET A 169 -16.10 -12.80 14.47
C MET A 169 -14.62 -13.13 14.25
N THR A 170 -14.06 -14.03 15.05
CA THR A 170 -12.72 -14.57 14.83
C THR A 170 -12.62 -15.28 13.48
N VAL A 171 -13.63 -16.10 13.14
CA VAL A 171 -13.68 -16.77 11.83
C VAL A 171 -13.78 -15.75 10.69
N VAL A 172 -14.64 -14.73 10.81
CA VAL A 172 -14.79 -13.66 9.81
C VAL A 172 -13.48 -12.91 9.60
N ALA A 173 -12.75 -12.60 10.68
CA ALA A 173 -11.44 -11.95 10.61
C ALA A 173 -10.37 -12.83 9.92
N TRP A 174 -10.36 -14.14 10.16
CA TRP A 174 -9.48 -15.06 9.42
C TRP A 174 -9.86 -15.21 7.95
N VAL A 175 -11.15 -15.19 7.63
CA VAL A 175 -11.62 -15.16 6.24
C VAL A 175 -11.17 -13.87 5.55
N GLN A 176 -11.31 -12.72 6.22
CA GLN A 176 -10.78 -11.44 5.74
C GLN A 176 -9.28 -11.54 5.47
N PHE A 177 -8.51 -12.12 6.38
CA PHE A 177 -7.06 -12.32 6.23
C PHE A 177 -6.74 -13.11 4.96
N ALA A 178 -7.40 -14.26 4.77
CA ALA A 178 -7.19 -15.11 3.60
C ALA A 178 -7.54 -14.40 2.29
N LEU A 179 -8.66 -13.67 2.27
CA LEU A 179 -9.11 -12.93 1.08
C LEU A 179 -8.15 -11.80 0.70
N LEU A 180 -7.66 -11.02 1.67
CA LEU A 180 -6.70 -9.95 1.42
C LEU A 180 -5.34 -10.50 0.99
N LEU A 181 -4.87 -11.58 1.61
CA LEU A 181 -3.63 -12.27 1.22
C LEU A 181 -3.72 -12.76 -0.22
N LEU A 182 -4.80 -13.45 -0.58
CA LEU A 182 -5.01 -13.91 -1.96
C LEU A 182 -5.09 -12.73 -2.92
N SER A 183 -5.81 -11.66 -2.57
CA SER A 183 -5.87 -10.44 -3.38
C SER A 183 -4.47 -9.91 -3.71
N ALA A 184 -3.61 -9.75 -2.71
CA ALA A 184 -2.23 -9.32 -2.91
C ALA A 184 -1.44 -10.29 -3.81
N LEU A 185 -1.54 -11.60 -3.58
CA LEU A 185 -0.87 -12.60 -4.42
C LEU A 185 -1.31 -12.54 -5.89
N PHE A 186 -2.58 -12.29 -6.17
CA PHE A 186 -3.09 -12.12 -7.53
C PHE A 186 -2.52 -10.87 -8.21
N THR A 187 -2.25 -9.78 -7.47
CA THR A 187 -1.54 -8.61 -8.03
C THR A 187 -0.06 -8.89 -8.34
N LEU A 188 0.54 -9.88 -7.69
CA LEU A 188 1.94 -10.28 -7.87
C LEU A 188 2.14 -11.37 -8.94
N ARG A 189 1.06 -11.90 -9.53
CA ARG A 189 1.16 -12.93 -10.57
C ARG A 189 1.99 -12.46 -11.76
N ARG A 190 2.66 -13.43 -12.42
CA ARG A 190 3.46 -13.21 -13.64
C ARG A 190 2.69 -12.44 -14.73
N SER A 191 1.41 -12.73 -14.91
CA SER A 191 0.55 -12.04 -15.88
C SER A 191 0.42 -10.54 -15.61
N VAL A 192 0.34 -10.13 -14.34
CA VAL A 192 0.27 -8.71 -13.94
C VAL A 192 1.67 -8.07 -14.02
N ASN A 193 2.71 -8.81 -13.65
CA ASN A 193 4.10 -8.36 -13.76
C ASN A 193 4.55 -8.08 -15.19
N GLN A 194 4.09 -8.87 -16.17
CA GLN A 194 4.39 -8.70 -17.59
C GLN A 194 3.53 -7.62 -18.24
N TRP A 195 2.32 -7.42 -17.69
CA TRP A 195 1.47 -6.33 -18.14
C TRP A 195 2.04 -4.99 -17.69
N LEU A 196 2.41 -4.85 -16.41
CA LEU A 196 2.94 -3.60 -15.84
C LEU A 196 4.28 -3.16 -16.49
N PRO A 197 4.61 -1.84 -16.45
CA PRO A 197 5.79 -1.31 -17.10
C PRO A 197 7.07 -1.97 -16.56
N GLU A 198 8.08 -2.03 -17.42
CA GLU A 198 9.40 -2.50 -17.02
C GLU A 198 9.89 -1.69 -15.81
N PRO A 199 10.52 -2.36 -14.82
CA PRO A 199 11.06 -1.64 -13.68
C PRO A 199 12.13 -0.70 -14.24
N MET A 200 12.06 0.58 -13.85
CA MET A 200 13.00 1.62 -14.29
C MET A 200 14.41 1.24 -13.82
N ARG A 201 15.09 0.43 -14.64
CA ARG A 201 16.46 0.02 -14.42
C ARG A 201 17.29 1.19 -14.92
N LEU A 202 17.76 2.01 -13.99
CA LEU A 202 18.91 2.87 -14.23
C LEU A 202 20.06 1.94 -14.65
N ARG A 203 20.25 1.74 -15.97
CA ARG A 203 21.34 0.93 -16.50
C ARG A 203 22.65 1.71 -16.22
N PRO A 204 23.58 1.18 -15.41
CA PRO A 204 24.83 1.88 -15.06
C PRO A 204 25.73 2.19 -16.27
N GLY A 205 25.44 1.61 -17.44
CA GLY A 205 26.22 1.80 -18.67
C GLY A 205 26.03 3.14 -19.38
N GLN A 206 24.92 3.86 -19.16
CA GLN A 206 24.69 5.15 -19.83
C GLN A 206 25.42 6.34 -19.18
N MET A 207 25.86 6.20 -17.93
CA MET A 207 26.70 7.22 -17.26
C MET A 207 28.14 7.27 -17.80
N ARG A 208 28.66 6.17 -18.35
CA ARG A 208 30.05 6.11 -18.84
C ARG A 208 30.22 6.70 -20.25
N SER A 209 29.16 6.80 -21.03
CA SER A 209 29.18 7.41 -22.37
C SER A 209 29.18 8.94 -22.38
N ARG A 210 28.96 9.58 -21.22
CA ARG A 210 28.91 11.06 -21.08
C ARG A 210 30.22 11.66 -20.54
N ARG A 211 31.29 10.85 -20.42
CA ARG A 211 32.64 11.25 -19.99
C ARG A 211 33.74 10.80 -20.98
N GLY A 212 33.39 10.66 -22.26
CA GLY A 212 34.34 10.43 -23.34
C GLY A 212 34.55 11.70 -24.13
#